data_AF-A0A6B0WDY0-F1
#
_entry.id   AF-A0A6B0WDY0-F1
#
_cell.length_a   1.000
_cell.length_b   1.000
_cell.length_c   1.000
_cell.angle_alpha   90.00
_cell.angle_beta   90.00
_cell.angle_gamma   90.00
#
_symmetry.space_group_name_H-M   'P 1'
#
loop_
_entity.id
_entity.type
_entity.pdbx_description
1 polymer ?
#
loop_
_entity_poly.entity_id
_entity_poly.type
_entity_poly.pdbx_seq_one_letter_code
_entity_poly.pdbx_strand_id
1 'polypeptide(L)'
;MAKPSPLRQDTSEADERVVHSGAALEQVFQDIRFGLRLLRREPGFAATTVLTLTLAIGATTTIFSIVDAVLLQPPPFPEPDRLVTLWQTDPNSGNRPVEPAPANFLDWREQAASFEQVAAIEPF
;
A
#
# COMPACT_ATOMS: atom_id res chain seq x y z
N MET A 1 27.25 -48.50 49.39
CA MET A 1 25.99 -48.27 48.64
C MET A 1 26.14 -46.92 47.92
N ALA A 2 26.77 -46.92 46.74
CA ALA A 2 27.05 -45.71 45.97
C ALA A 2 25.99 -45.57 44.87
N LYS A 3 25.23 -44.47 44.91
CA LYS A 3 24.25 -44.13 43.88
C LYS A 3 25.00 -43.48 42.71
N PRO A 4 24.90 -43.98 41.46
CA PRO A 4 25.55 -43.34 40.32
C PRO A 4 24.81 -42.03 40.00
N SER A 5 25.59 -40.96 39.78
CA SER A 5 25.11 -39.61 39.45
C SER A 5 24.97 -39.45 37.93
N PRO A 6 23.80 -39.08 37.38
CA PRO A 6 23.59 -38.98 35.93
C PRO A 6 23.49 -37.52 35.48
N LEU A 7 24.60 -36.83 35.24
CA LEU A 7 24.57 -35.41 34.84
C LEU A 7 25.74 -35.06 33.91
N ARG A 8 25.65 -35.41 32.61
CA ARG A 8 26.54 -34.86 31.56
C ARG A 8 25.98 -34.88 30.13
N GLN A 9 24.66 -34.99 29.93
CA GLN A 9 24.08 -35.10 28.58
C GLN A 9 23.38 -33.82 28.07
N ASP A 10 23.17 -32.81 28.92
CA ASP A 10 22.30 -31.66 28.59
C ASP A 10 23.03 -30.50 27.85
N THR A 11 24.35 -30.40 27.95
CA THR A 11 25.09 -29.26 27.37
C THR A 11 25.49 -29.43 25.89
N SER A 12 25.26 -30.61 25.29
CA SER A 12 25.71 -30.91 23.92
C SER A 12 24.75 -30.40 22.84
N GLU A 13 23.43 -30.39 23.10
CA GLU A 13 22.43 -30.01 22.09
C GLU A 13 22.33 -28.49 21.87
N ALA A 14 22.70 -27.69 22.88
CA ALA A 14 22.66 -26.23 22.79
C ALA A 14 23.83 -25.67 21.94
N ASP A 15 24.99 -26.30 21.99
CA ASP A 15 26.21 -25.84 21.30
C ASP A 15 26.17 -26.20 19.80
N GLU A 16 25.58 -27.36 19.45
CA GLU A 16 25.40 -27.79 18.05
C GLU A 16 24.51 -26.85 17.24
N ARG A 17 23.44 -26.28 17.84
CA ARG A 17 22.52 -25.35 17.15
C ARG A 17 23.18 -24.04 16.76
N VAL A 18 24.08 -23.51 17.58
CA VAL A 18 24.76 -22.23 17.34
C VAL A 18 25.80 -22.36 16.23
N VAL A 19 26.53 -23.48 16.20
CA VAL A 19 27.51 -23.79 15.15
C VAL A 19 26.84 -23.94 13.78
N HIS A 20 25.67 -24.59 13.72
CA HIS A 20 24.90 -24.71 12.48
C HIS A 20 24.33 -23.36 12.00
N SER A 21 23.96 -22.47 12.93
CA SER A 21 23.38 -21.16 12.58
C SER A 21 24.39 -20.21 11.93
N GLY A 22 25.64 -20.18 12.46
CA GLY A 22 26.72 -19.40 11.85
C GLY A 22 27.17 -19.96 10.50
N ALA A 23 27.22 -21.29 10.38
CA ALA A 23 27.57 -21.96 9.13
C ALA A 23 26.52 -21.72 8.03
N ALA A 24 25.22 -21.68 8.37
CA ALA A 24 24.16 -21.42 7.41
C ALA A 24 24.25 -20.01 6.79
N LEU A 25 24.58 -18.99 7.59
CA LEU A 25 24.75 -17.61 7.09
C LEU A 25 25.95 -17.49 6.15
N GLU A 26 27.08 -18.12 6.48
CA GLU A 26 28.27 -18.15 5.62
C GLU A 26 27.95 -18.84 4.28
N GLN A 27 27.20 -19.94 4.33
CA GLN A 27 26.80 -20.70 3.15
C GLN A 27 25.88 -19.87 2.23
N VAL A 28 24.89 -19.17 2.82
CA VAL A 28 24.02 -18.24 2.07
C VAL A 28 24.84 -17.13 1.42
N PHE A 29 25.81 -16.56 2.14
CA PHE A 29 26.64 -15.48 1.58
C PHE A 29 27.52 -15.98 0.44
N GLN A 30 28.10 -17.18 0.58
CA GLN A 30 28.89 -17.84 -0.44
C GLN A 30 28.04 -18.12 -1.70
N ASP A 31 26.81 -18.61 -1.53
CA ASP A 31 25.88 -18.88 -2.62
C ASP A 31 25.45 -17.59 -3.34
N ILE A 32 25.16 -16.51 -2.60
CA ILE A 32 24.83 -15.20 -3.18
C ILE A 32 26.01 -14.67 -4.00
N ARG A 33 27.23 -14.71 -3.45
CA ARG A 33 28.45 -14.26 -4.15
C ARG A 33 28.69 -15.09 -5.41
N PHE A 34 28.48 -16.40 -5.34
CA PHE A 34 28.61 -17.29 -6.47
C PHE A 34 27.56 -16.98 -7.55
N GLY A 35 26.29 -16.84 -7.17
CA GLY A 35 25.20 -16.46 -8.05
C GLY A 35 25.46 -15.13 -8.76
N LEU A 36 25.88 -14.10 -8.03
CA LEU A 36 26.27 -12.79 -8.60
C LEU A 36 27.40 -12.93 -9.64
N ARG A 37 28.38 -13.80 -9.38
CA ARG A 37 29.46 -14.06 -10.34
C ARG A 37 28.94 -14.76 -11.60
N LEU A 38 27.97 -15.65 -11.45
CA LEU A 38 27.32 -16.34 -12.57
C LEU A 38 26.49 -15.37 -13.43
N LEU A 39 25.69 -14.51 -12.80
CA LEU A 39 24.92 -13.45 -13.47
C LEU A 39 25.83 -12.49 -14.26
N ARG A 40 27.02 -12.17 -13.74
CA ARG A 40 28.01 -11.33 -14.45
C ARG A 40 28.71 -12.03 -15.61
N ARG A 41 28.76 -13.37 -15.60
CA ARG A 41 29.35 -14.17 -16.69
C ARG A 41 28.39 -14.32 -17.87
N GLU A 42 27.09 -14.39 -17.60
CA GLU A 42 26.03 -14.55 -18.60
C GLU A 42 25.13 -13.31 -18.69
N PRO A 43 25.63 -12.18 -19.23
CA PRO A 43 24.93 -10.89 -19.18
C PRO A 43 23.60 -10.87 -19.94
N GLY A 44 23.43 -11.71 -20.97
CA GLY A 44 22.17 -11.78 -21.73
C GLY A 44 21.01 -12.33 -20.90
N PHE A 45 21.23 -13.44 -20.19
CA PHE A 45 20.24 -14.01 -19.27
C PHE A 45 19.96 -13.08 -18.08
N ALA A 46 21.01 -12.46 -17.53
CA ALA A 46 20.86 -11.49 -16.45
C ALA A 46 19.99 -10.30 -16.88
N ALA A 47 20.22 -9.76 -18.07
CA ALA A 47 19.46 -8.62 -18.58
C ALA A 47 17.97 -8.95 -18.75
N THR A 48 17.63 -10.08 -19.39
CA THR A 48 16.23 -10.47 -19.58
C THR A 48 15.51 -10.73 -18.26
N THR A 49 16.19 -11.39 -17.32
CA THR A 49 15.67 -11.63 -15.96
C THR A 49 15.40 -10.32 -15.22
N VAL A 50 16.37 -9.40 -15.21
CA VAL A 50 16.23 -8.10 -14.53
C VAL A 50 15.11 -7.27 -15.16
N LEU A 51 15.02 -7.21 -16.48
CA LEU A 51 13.95 -6.49 -17.18
C LEU A 51 12.57 -7.07 -16.84
N THR A 52 12.46 -8.40 -16.81
CA THR A 52 11.21 -9.09 -16.47
C THR A 52 10.79 -8.80 -15.03
N LEU A 53 11.72 -8.93 -14.07
CA LEU A 53 11.45 -8.60 -12.66
C LEU A 53 11.05 -7.14 -12.50
N THR A 54 11.79 -6.24 -13.14
CA THR A 54 11.54 -4.79 -13.07
C THR A 54 10.16 -4.46 -13.61
N LEU A 55 9.76 -5.04 -14.74
CA LEU A 55 8.44 -4.83 -15.32
C LEU A 55 7.33 -5.35 -14.40
N ALA A 56 7.48 -6.56 -13.86
CA ALA A 56 6.48 -7.16 -12.98
C ALA A 56 6.32 -6.35 -11.69
N ILE A 57 7.42 -6.05 -11.00
CA ILE A 57 7.42 -5.28 -9.75
C ILE A 57 6.94 -3.85 -10.01
N GLY A 58 7.42 -3.23 -11.09
CA GLY A 58 7.06 -1.87 -11.48
C GLY A 58 5.57 -1.73 -11.81
N ALA A 59 5.01 -2.69 -12.55
CA ALA A 59 3.58 -2.70 -12.88
C ALA A 59 2.71 -2.79 -11.63
N THR A 60 3.00 -3.74 -10.73
CA THR A 60 2.26 -3.89 -9.46
C THR A 60 2.38 -2.63 -8.61
N THR A 61 3.60 -2.10 -8.45
CA THR A 61 3.84 -0.88 -7.66
C THR A 61 3.09 0.32 -8.26
N THR A 62 3.10 0.47 -9.58
CA THR A 62 2.44 1.59 -10.28
C THR A 62 0.92 1.55 -10.08
N ILE A 63 0.29 0.38 -10.19
CA ILE A 63 -1.15 0.23 -9.97
C ILE A 63 -1.51 0.64 -8.54
N PHE A 64 -0.77 0.16 -7.53
CA PHE A 64 -1.01 0.54 -6.14
C PHE A 64 -0.77 2.03 -5.89
N SER A 65 0.29 2.62 -6.46
CA SER A 65 0.55 4.06 -6.32
C SER A 65 -0.56 4.92 -6.93
N ILE A 66 -1.11 4.52 -8.09
CA ILE A 66 -2.22 5.24 -8.73
C ILE A 66 -3.49 5.11 -7.89
N VAL A 67 -3.79 3.89 -7.42
CA VAL A 67 -4.93 3.63 -6.54
C VAL A 67 -4.83 4.46 -5.27
N ASP A 68 -3.65 4.50 -4.64
CA ASP A 68 -3.41 5.31 -3.45
C ASP A 68 -3.61 6.80 -3.74
N ALA A 69 -3.01 7.31 -4.83
CA ALA A 69 -3.11 8.72 -5.21
C ALA A 69 -4.53 9.18 -5.61
N VAL A 70 -5.35 8.28 -6.19
CA VAL A 70 -6.69 8.63 -6.71
C VAL A 70 -7.80 8.28 -5.74
N LEU A 71 -7.71 7.14 -5.05
CA LEU A 71 -8.77 6.62 -4.18
C LEU A 71 -8.52 6.85 -2.70
N LEU A 72 -7.26 6.94 -2.26
CA LEU A 72 -6.92 7.00 -0.83
C LEU A 72 -6.37 8.37 -0.39
N GLN A 73 -5.80 9.15 -1.30
CA GLN A 73 -5.45 10.53 -1.02
C GLN A 73 -6.75 11.30 -0.79
N PRO A 74 -7.01 11.82 0.43
CA PRO A 74 -8.20 12.61 0.66
C PRO A 74 -8.17 13.79 -0.33
N PRO A 75 -9.29 14.07 -1.02
CA PRO A 75 -9.35 15.20 -1.94
C PRO A 75 -8.88 16.46 -1.20
N PRO A 76 -8.15 17.38 -1.86
CA PRO A 76 -7.43 18.49 -1.24
C PRO A 76 -8.39 19.60 -0.74
N PHE A 77 -9.46 19.21 -0.06
CA PHE A 77 -10.31 20.10 0.69
C PHE A 77 -9.73 20.22 2.10
N PRO A 78 -9.28 21.41 2.51
CA PRO A 78 -8.98 21.64 3.92
C PRO A 78 -10.24 21.33 4.71
N GLU A 79 -10.11 20.49 5.74
CA GLU A 79 -11.21 20.09 6.64
C GLU A 79 -12.30 19.24 5.94
N PRO A 80 -11.98 18.01 5.49
CA PRO A 80 -12.94 17.13 4.79
C PRO A 80 -14.20 16.82 5.63
N ASP A 81 -14.10 16.87 6.96
CA ASP A 81 -15.22 16.66 7.88
C ASP A 81 -16.30 17.76 7.81
N ARG A 82 -16.01 18.91 7.17
CA ARG A 82 -16.95 20.03 7.01
C ARG A 82 -17.64 20.05 5.64
N LEU A 83 -17.38 19.08 4.78
CA LEU A 83 -18.02 18.98 3.46
C LEU A 83 -19.44 18.43 3.60
N VAL A 84 -20.40 19.08 2.95
CA VAL A 84 -21.79 18.62 2.87
C VAL A 84 -22.30 18.72 1.43
N THR A 85 -23.13 17.76 1.02
CA THR A 85 -23.77 17.78 -0.31
C THR A 85 -25.15 18.42 -0.21
N LEU A 86 -25.39 19.45 -1.03
CA LEU A 86 -26.68 20.12 -1.13
C LEU A 86 -27.53 19.47 -2.22
N TRP A 87 -28.77 19.11 -1.87
CA TRP A 87 -29.76 18.56 -2.81
C TRP A 87 -30.96 19.49 -2.90
N GLN A 88 -31.52 19.63 -4.10
CA GLN A 88 -32.81 20.28 -4.25
C GLN A 88 -33.91 19.25 -3.98
N THR A 89 -35.01 19.68 -3.37
CA THR A 89 -36.18 18.84 -3.15
C THR A 89 -37.36 19.48 -3.87
N ASP A 90 -38.09 18.71 -4.68
CA ASP A 90 -39.32 19.19 -5.32
C ASP A 90 -40.56 18.65 -4.57
N PRO A 91 -41.37 19.53 -3.95
CA PRO A 91 -42.62 19.16 -3.29
C PRO A 91 -43.58 18.39 -4.20
N ASN A 92 -43.55 18.64 -5.51
CA ASN A 92 -44.44 18.02 -6.48
C ASN A 92 -43.99 16.60 -6.90
N SER A 93 -42.73 16.24 -6.65
CA SER A 93 -42.16 14.92 -7.01
C SER A 93 -42.08 13.95 -5.82
N GLY A 94 -42.72 14.29 -4.70
CA GLY A 94 -42.68 13.48 -3.48
C GLY A 94 -41.40 13.69 -2.67
N ASN A 95 -40.84 14.90 -2.70
CA ASN A 95 -39.64 15.29 -1.96
C ASN A 95 -38.39 14.43 -2.27
N ARG A 96 -38.25 13.98 -3.51
CA ARG A 96 -37.04 13.25 -3.92
C ARG A 96 -35.90 14.25 -4.09
N PRO A 97 -34.68 13.92 -3.61
CA PRO A 97 -33.48 14.68 -3.94
C PRO A 97 -33.32 14.72 -5.46
N VAL A 98 -33.24 15.92 -6.01
CA VAL A 98 -32.95 16.17 -7.42
C VAL A 98 -31.74 17.09 -7.51
N GLU A 99 -31.02 16.95 -8.62
CA GLU A 99 -29.96 17.89 -8.94
C GLU A 99 -30.55 19.30 -9.11
N PRO A 100 -29.92 20.33 -8.51
CA PRO A 100 -30.39 21.69 -8.67
C PRO A 100 -30.29 22.12 -10.13
N ALA A 101 -31.29 22.87 -10.61
CA ALA A 101 -31.14 23.55 -11.89
C ALA A 101 -29.93 24.52 -11.81
N PRO A 102 -29.18 24.75 -12.90
CA PRO A 102 -28.01 25.64 -12.88
C PRO A 102 -28.31 27.05 -12.35
N ALA A 103 -29.50 27.58 -12.61
CA ALA A 103 -29.95 28.87 -12.07
C ALA A 103 -30.06 28.83 -10.53
N ASN A 104 -30.63 27.75 -9.98
CA ASN A 104 -30.79 27.60 -8.53
C ASN A 104 -29.43 27.46 -7.83
N PHE A 105 -28.45 26.84 -8.48
CA PHE A 105 -27.07 26.83 -7.98
C PHE A 105 -26.48 28.25 -7.88
N LEU A 106 -26.70 29.10 -8.88
CA LEU A 106 -26.23 30.49 -8.86
C LEU A 106 -26.89 31.27 -7.72
N ASP A 107 -28.20 31.12 -7.55
CA ASP A 107 -28.96 31.77 -6.48
C ASP A 107 -28.45 31.33 -5.10
N TRP A 108 -28.22 30.02 -4.90
CA TRP A 108 -27.68 29.50 -3.65
C TRP A 108 -26.27 30.01 -3.37
N ARG A 109 -25.41 30.09 -4.38
CA ARG A 109 -24.05 30.61 -4.22
C ARG A 109 -24.05 32.08 -3.81
N GLU A 110 -25.00 32.88 -4.28
CA GLU A 110 -25.13 34.29 -3.91
C GLU A 110 -25.79 34.50 -2.53
N GLN A 111 -26.72 33.63 -2.14
CA GLN A 111 -27.53 33.80 -0.92
C GLN A 111 -27.02 33.00 0.29
N ALA A 112 -26.17 31.99 0.09
CA ALA A 112 -25.65 31.15 1.15
C ALA A 112 -24.72 31.94 2.10
N ALA A 113 -25.19 32.22 3.30
CA ALA A 113 -24.39 32.81 4.37
C ALA A 113 -23.87 31.78 5.40
N SER A 114 -24.41 30.56 5.38
CA SER A 114 -24.07 29.48 6.31
C SER A 114 -22.88 28.62 5.85
N PHE A 115 -22.45 28.78 4.60
CA PHE A 115 -21.37 28.01 3.98
C PHE A 115 -20.24 28.95 3.59
N GLU A 116 -19.00 28.51 3.82
CA GLU A 116 -17.81 29.27 3.42
C GLU A 116 -17.65 29.31 1.89
N GLN A 117 -17.99 28.22 1.22
CA GLN A 117 -17.97 28.11 -0.23
C GLN A 117 -19.05 27.15 -0.73
N VAL A 118 -19.61 27.44 -1.90
CA VAL A 118 -20.57 26.56 -2.60
C VAL A 118 -20.04 26.30 -4.01
N ALA A 119 -19.91 25.02 -4.37
CA ALA A 119 -19.41 24.56 -5.66
C ALA A 119 -20.36 23.52 -6.26
N ALA A 120 -20.41 23.47 -7.60
CA ALA A 120 -21.12 22.43 -8.34
C ALA A 120 -20.10 21.37 -8.79
N ILE A 121 -20.50 20.11 -8.69
CA ILE A 121 -19.74 18.97 -9.22
C ILE A 121 -20.61 18.26 -10.26
N GLU A 122 -20.00 17.82 -11.35
CA GLU A 122 -20.66 16.95 -12.32
C GLU A 122 -20.41 15.50 -11.88
N PRO A 123 -21.45 14.71 -11.57
CA PRO A 123 -21.27 13.30 -11.27
C PRO A 123 -20.89 12.55 -12.57
N PHE A 124 -19.84 11.74 -12.48
CA PHE A 124 -19.26 10.94 -13.56
C PHE A 124 -20.16 9.79 -14.05
#